data_AF-A0A1G1AD23-F1
#
_entry.id   AF-A0A1G1AD23-F1
#
_cell.length_a   1.000
_cell.length_b   1.000
_cell.length_c   1.000
_cell.angle_alpha   90.00
_cell.angle_beta   90.00
_cell.angle_gamma   90.00
#
_symmetry.space_group_name_H-M   'P 1'
#
loop_
_entity.id
_entity.type
_entity.pdbx_description
1 polymer ?
#
loop_
_entity_poly.entity_id
_entity_poly.type
_entity_poly.pdbx_seq_one_letter_code
_entity_poly.pdbx_strand_id
1 'polypeptide(L)'
;MNKPNLTTSKMPKETEQQYTAWLLYCEAGSIQKTLRLWDRVGQSLGETWVEFVDRIGKKPSDTTIESWSKKFRWVERKDLKLTEDLEGLRKKAQEIKQKKVFIIGEIFWEKLQALKKQMKKGEGASVDEIKKLWEMFRTEMGESLGKHELSINEDEQKPPTPEEMELGAVIDDAIEKFYDRNKTAKK
;
A
#
# COMPACT_ATOMS: atom_id res chain seq x y z
N MET A 1 24.39 -32.86 3.40
CA MET A 1 24.14 -31.77 4.36
C MET A 1 22.69 -31.36 4.23
N ASN A 2 21.88 -31.49 5.29
CA ASN A 2 20.50 -31.00 5.29
C ASN A 2 20.50 -29.49 5.07
N LYS A 3 19.83 -29.00 4.02
CA LYS A 3 19.59 -27.57 3.85
C LYS A 3 18.80 -27.09 5.07
N PRO A 4 19.24 -26.05 5.78
CA PRO A 4 18.46 -25.54 6.91
C PRO A 4 17.13 -25.01 6.39
N ASN A 5 16.02 -25.40 7.02
CA ASN A 5 14.71 -24.82 6.74
C ASN A 5 14.81 -23.32 7.00
N LEU A 6 14.57 -22.52 5.95
CA LEU A 6 14.56 -21.07 6.04
C LEU A 6 13.33 -20.64 6.85
N THR A 7 13.53 -19.73 7.79
CA THR A 7 12.47 -19.13 8.60
C THR A 7 12.80 -17.66 8.83
N THR A 8 11.75 -16.85 8.97
CA THR A 8 11.82 -15.43 9.35
C THR A 8 11.95 -15.24 10.86
N SER A 9 11.84 -16.32 11.64
CA SER A 9 12.17 -16.37 13.07
C SER A 9 13.66 -16.70 13.29
N LYS A 10 14.12 -16.68 14.55
CA LYS A 10 15.48 -17.07 14.93
C LYS A 10 15.78 -18.52 14.52
N MET A 11 16.86 -18.74 13.78
CA MET A 11 17.22 -20.07 13.30
C MET A 11 17.83 -20.95 14.41
N PRO A 12 17.71 -22.29 14.31
CA PRO A 12 18.46 -23.19 15.18
C PRO A 12 19.97 -22.93 15.04
N LYS A 13 20.66 -22.69 16.16
CA LYS A 13 22.10 -22.33 16.25
C LYS A 13 22.45 -20.87 15.91
N GLU A 14 21.47 -20.02 15.67
CA GLU A 14 21.65 -18.56 15.59
C GLU A 14 21.66 -17.98 17.01
N THR A 15 22.69 -17.22 17.37
CA THR A 15 22.73 -16.52 18.66
C THR A 15 21.76 -15.34 18.64
N GLU A 16 21.36 -14.84 19.82
CA GLU A 16 20.54 -13.62 19.92
C GLU A 16 21.19 -12.42 19.20
N GLN A 17 22.51 -12.28 19.32
CA GLN A 17 23.25 -11.25 18.62
C GLN A 17 23.18 -11.40 17.09
N GLN A 18 23.36 -12.63 16.57
CA GLN A 18 23.29 -12.90 15.14
C GLN A 18 21.89 -12.66 14.57
N TYR A 19 20.88 -13.04 15.32
CA TYR A 19 19.48 -12.80 14.96
C TYR A 19 19.15 -11.30 14.99
N THR A 20 19.60 -10.58 16.02
CA THR A 20 19.40 -9.12 16.12
C THR A 20 20.15 -8.39 15.00
N ALA A 21 21.34 -8.86 14.62
CA ALA A 21 22.08 -8.38 13.46
C ALA A 21 21.33 -8.59 12.14
N TRP A 22 20.66 -9.74 11.99
CA TRP A 22 19.81 -10.02 10.83
C TRP A 22 18.58 -9.10 10.79
N LEU A 23 17.94 -8.83 11.94
CA LEU A 23 16.85 -7.85 12.01
C LEU A 23 17.33 -6.46 11.59
N LEU A 24 18.48 -6.01 12.09
CA LEU A 24 19.07 -4.74 11.67
C LEU A 24 19.43 -4.74 10.18
N TYR A 25 19.84 -5.88 9.62
CA TYR A 25 20.08 -6.04 8.18
C TYR A 25 18.79 -5.94 7.35
N CYS A 26 17.67 -6.45 7.84
CA CYS A 26 16.37 -6.29 7.18
C CYS A 26 16.02 -4.81 7.00
N GLU A 27 16.24 -3.99 8.04
CA GLU A 27 16.04 -2.53 8.01
C GLU A 27 17.06 -1.81 7.12
N ALA A 28 18.34 -2.17 7.25
CA ALA A 28 19.43 -1.49 6.54
C ALA A 28 19.46 -1.78 5.03
N GLY A 29 19.14 -3.02 4.67
CA GLY A 29 19.16 -3.56 3.32
C GLY A 29 20.54 -3.79 2.69
N SER A 30 21.64 -3.56 3.41
CA SER A 30 22.97 -4.00 3.00
C SER A 30 23.90 -4.09 4.20
N ILE A 31 24.93 -4.93 4.11
CA ILE A 31 25.91 -5.16 5.18
C ILE A 31 26.60 -3.85 5.61
N GLN A 32 27.04 -3.03 4.64
CA GLN A 32 27.68 -1.75 4.94
C GLN A 32 26.74 -0.79 5.68
N LYS A 33 25.46 -0.75 5.30
CA LYS A 33 24.46 0.07 6.00
C LYS A 33 24.15 -0.48 7.39
N THR A 34 24.12 -1.82 7.55
CA THR A 34 23.92 -2.47 8.85
C THR A 34 25.00 -2.04 9.84
N LEU A 35 26.27 -2.04 9.42
CA LEU A 35 27.39 -1.63 10.27
C LEU A 35 27.33 -0.14 10.64
N ARG A 36 26.92 0.73 9.72
CA ARG A 36 26.71 2.17 10.01
C ARG A 36 25.54 2.40 10.96
N LEU A 37 24.44 1.65 10.80
CA LEU A 37 23.31 1.71 11.72
C LEU A 37 23.69 1.16 13.09
N TRP A 38 24.53 0.13 13.16
CA TRP A 38 25.07 -0.41 14.40
C TRP A 38 25.78 0.66 15.23
N ASP A 39 26.61 1.49 14.59
CA ASP A 39 27.30 2.60 15.26
C ASP A 39 26.33 3.66 15.79
N ARG A 40 25.21 3.89 15.09
CA ARG A 40 24.21 4.91 15.44
C ARG A 40 23.25 4.44 16.54
N VAL A 41 22.87 3.16 16.52
CA VAL A 41 22.00 2.54 17.53
C VAL A 41 22.63 2.62 18.92
N GLY A 42 23.97 2.65 19.03
CA GLY A 42 24.67 2.87 20.29
C GLY A 42 24.78 4.34 20.74
N GLN A 43 24.37 5.31 19.91
CA GLN A 43 24.60 6.75 20.17
C GLN A 43 23.32 7.54 20.48
N SER A 44 22.16 7.08 20.02
CA SER A 44 20.88 7.68 20.35
C SER A 44 19.78 6.68 20.09
N LEU A 45 18.76 6.63 20.96
CA LEU A 45 17.34 6.36 20.72
C LEU A 45 16.68 5.85 22.01
N GLY A 46 15.41 6.20 22.23
CA GLY A 46 14.68 6.05 23.51
C GLY A 46 14.43 4.61 23.99
N GLU A 47 13.62 4.45 25.04
CA GLU A 47 13.45 3.22 25.85
C GLU A 47 13.29 1.92 25.05
N THR A 48 12.58 1.92 23.91
CA THR A 48 12.40 0.74 23.05
C THR A 48 13.70 0.20 22.43
N TRP A 49 14.71 1.06 22.26
CA TRP A 49 16.01 0.70 21.69
C TRP A 49 17.00 0.19 22.74
N VAL A 50 16.73 0.38 24.03
CA VAL A 50 17.63 -0.08 25.11
C VAL A 50 17.72 -1.61 25.12
N GLU A 51 16.57 -2.30 25.09
CA GLU A 51 16.55 -3.77 25.00
C GLU A 51 17.18 -4.29 23.70
N PHE A 52 17.09 -3.51 22.63
CA PHE A 52 17.69 -3.86 21.34
C PHE A 52 19.21 -3.69 21.37
N VAL A 53 19.72 -2.64 22.02
CA VAL A 53 21.17 -2.40 22.24
C VAL A 53 21.79 -3.52 23.08
N ASP A 54 21.09 -3.98 24.12
CA ASP A 54 21.58 -5.07 24.98
C ASP A 54 21.72 -6.40 24.21
N ARG A 55 20.79 -6.68 23.29
CA ARG A 55 20.82 -7.90 22.45
C ARG A 55 21.78 -7.80 21.28
N ILE A 56 21.93 -6.62 20.69
CA ILE A 56 22.83 -6.40 19.55
C ILE A 56 24.29 -6.41 19.97
N GLY A 57 24.60 -5.93 21.18
CA GLY A 57 25.93 -6.00 21.77
C GLY A 57 27.03 -5.33 20.93
N LYS A 58 28.27 -5.77 21.13
CA LYS A 58 29.44 -5.17 20.49
C LYS A 58 29.42 -5.38 18.97
N LYS A 59 29.72 -4.31 18.23
CA LYS A 59 29.81 -4.32 16.78
C LYS A 59 30.82 -5.38 16.28
N PRO A 60 30.39 -6.30 15.39
CA PRO A 60 31.28 -7.26 14.75
C PRO A 60 32.11 -6.61 13.64
N SER A 61 33.18 -7.29 13.22
CA SER A 61 33.93 -6.89 12.02
C SER A 61 33.13 -7.16 10.74
N ASP A 62 33.49 -6.45 9.66
CA ASP A 62 32.94 -6.62 8.32
C ASP A 62 33.00 -8.10 7.87
N THR A 63 34.13 -8.75 8.08
CA THR A 63 34.32 -10.18 7.77
C THR A 63 33.41 -11.10 8.57
N THR A 64 33.13 -10.75 9.84
CA THR A 64 32.28 -11.54 10.73
C THR A 64 30.82 -11.45 10.29
N ILE A 65 30.34 -10.24 9.98
CA ILE A 65 28.95 -10.01 9.55
C ILE A 65 28.69 -10.61 8.16
N GLU A 66 29.66 -10.58 7.25
CA GLU A 66 29.57 -11.29 5.97
C GLU A 66 29.48 -12.81 6.14
N SER A 67 30.27 -13.37 7.07
CA SER A 67 30.21 -14.79 7.40
C SER A 67 28.84 -15.17 7.94
N TRP A 68 28.25 -14.37 8.83
CA TRP A 68 26.89 -14.59 9.34
C TRP A 68 25.84 -14.49 8.24
N SER A 69 25.93 -13.45 7.39
CA SER A 69 25.03 -13.25 6.26
C SER A 69 24.99 -14.45 5.32
N LYS A 70 26.16 -15.03 5.01
CA LYS A 70 26.27 -16.24 4.17
C LYS A 70 25.77 -17.47 4.91
N LYS A 71 26.21 -17.68 6.16
CA LYS A 71 25.87 -18.85 6.97
C LYS A 71 24.37 -18.98 7.22
N PHE A 72 23.70 -17.87 7.51
CA PHE A 72 22.27 -17.81 7.82
C PHE A 72 21.43 -17.26 6.67
N ARG A 73 21.99 -17.13 5.46
CA ARG A 73 21.26 -16.81 4.23
C ARG A 73 20.37 -15.57 4.36
N TRP A 74 20.94 -14.49 4.85
CA TRP A 74 20.20 -13.28 5.22
C TRP A 74 19.41 -12.66 4.05
N VAL A 75 19.95 -12.72 2.83
CA VAL A 75 19.27 -12.23 1.61
C VAL A 75 17.98 -13.02 1.38
N GLU A 76 18.08 -14.34 1.27
CA GLU A 76 16.93 -15.24 1.06
C GLU A 76 15.87 -15.09 2.18
N ARG A 77 16.31 -14.98 3.44
CA ARG A 77 15.40 -14.77 4.58
C ARG A 77 14.73 -13.41 4.57
N LYS A 78 15.43 -12.36 4.12
CA LYS A 78 14.87 -11.01 4.02
C LYS A 78 13.77 -10.96 2.97
N ASP A 79 13.99 -11.57 1.80
CA ASP A 79 12.98 -11.59 0.74
C ASP A 79 11.73 -12.36 1.16
N LEU A 80 11.93 -13.49 1.87
CA LEU A 80 10.83 -14.23 2.49
C LEU A 80 10.08 -13.38 3.52
N LYS A 81 10.79 -12.69 4.41
CA LYS A 81 10.19 -11.79 5.41
C LYS A 81 9.41 -10.65 4.77
N LEU A 82 9.94 -10.02 3.72
CA LEU A 82 9.23 -8.98 2.99
C LEU A 82 7.93 -9.51 2.40
N THR A 83 7.95 -10.71 1.83
CA THR A 83 6.75 -11.36 1.27
C THR A 83 5.71 -11.63 2.36
N GLU A 84 6.13 -12.21 3.49
CA GLU A 84 5.25 -12.47 4.64
C GLU A 84 4.66 -11.17 5.22
N ASP A 85 5.48 -10.13 5.37
CA ASP A 85 5.05 -8.83 5.89
C ASP A 85 4.06 -8.15 4.92
N LEU A 86 4.28 -8.23 3.60
CA LEU A 86 3.36 -7.71 2.58
C LEU A 86 2.03 -8.47 2.59
N GLU A 87 2.04 -9.79 2.71
CA GLU A 87 0.81 -10.58 2.85
C GLU A 87 0.05 -10.22 4.14
N GLY A 88 0.76 -10.05 5.25
CA GLY A 88 0.19 -9.61 6.51
C GLY A 88 -0.46 -8.22 6.41
N LEU A 89 0.21 -7.27 5.76
CA LEU A 89 -0.34 -5.95 5.50
C LEU A 89 -1.56 -6.01 4.58
N ARG A 90 -1.54 -6.84 3.54
CA ARG A 90 -2.68 -7.05 2.64
C ARG A 90 -3.89 -7.61 3.38
N LYS A 91 -3.69 -8.59 4.26
CA LYS A 91 -4.76 -9.15 5.11
C LYS A 91 -5.34 -8.08 6.04
N LYS A 92 -4.49 -7.32 6.74
CA LYS A 92 -4.95 -6.22 7.61
C LYS A 92 -5.71 -5.14 6.84
N ALA A 93 -5.22 -4.76 5.66
CA ALA A 93 -5.90 -3.80 4.80
C ALA A 93 -7.28 -4.32 4.36
N GLN A 94 -7.36 -5.61 4.01
CA GLN A 94 -8.63 -6.27 3.66
C GLN A 94 -9.60 -6.31 4.84
N GLU A 95 -9.12 -6.63 6.05
CA GLU A 95 -9.94 -6.62 7.27
C GLU A 95 -10.47 -5.21 7.59
N ILE A 96 -9.63 -4.19 7.44
CA ILE A 96 -10.04 -2.79 7.62
C ILE A 96 -11.10 -2.42 6.58
N LYS A 97 -10.91 -2.79 5.32
CA LYS A 97 -11.89 -2.56 4.25
C LYS A 97 -13.23 -3.24 4.59
N GLN A 98 -13.20 -4.52 4.96
CA GLN A 98 -14.41 -5.27 5.35
C GLN A 98 -15.13 -4.63 6.54
N LYS A 99 -14.39 -4.21 7.58
CA LYS A 99 -14.97 -3.51 8.73
C LYS A 99 -15.62 -2.19 8.35
N LYS A 100 -14.97 -1.39 7.50
CA LYS A 100 -15.53 -0.12 7.00
C LYS A 100 -16.81 -0.34 6.21
N VAL A 101 -16.78 -1.27 5.25
CA VAL A 101 -17.96 -1.64 4.44
C VAL A 101 -19.11 -2.11 5.34
N PHE A 102 -18.81 -2.94 6.34
CA PHE A 102 -19.82 -3.43 7.29
C PHE A 102 -20.47 -2.29 8.07
N ILE A 103 -19.68 -1.40 8.67
CA ILE A 103 -20.20 -0.25 9.44
C ILE A 103 -21.05 0.66 8.56
N ILE A 104 -20.60 0.97 7.35
CA ILE A 104 -21.36 1.81 6.41
C ILE A 104 -22.66 1.12 5.99
N GLY A 105 -22.62 -0.19 5.74
CA GLY A 105 -23.80 -1.00 5.44
C GLY A 105 -24.83 -1.03 6.57
N GLU A 106 -24.38 -1.16 7.82
CA GLU A 106 -25.28 -1.10 9.00
C GLU A 106 -25.96 0.26 9.12
N ILE A 107 -25.20 1.36 9.07
CA ILE A 107 -25.75 2.73 9.16
C ILE A 107 -26.74 2.98 8.01
N PHE A 108 -26.40 2.54 6.80
CA PHE A 108 -27.28 2.64 5.63
C PHE A 108 -28.60 1.88 5.86
N TRP A 109 -28.53 0.65 6.39
CA TRP A 109 -29.71 -0.15 6.68
C TRP A 109 -30.60 0.48 7.76
N GLU A 110 -30.03 0.97 8.86
CA GLU A 110 -30.77 1.65 9.91
C GLU A 110 -31.51 2.89 9.39
N LYS A 111 -30.84 3.71 8.57
CA LYS A 111 -31.43 4.89 7.94
C LYS A 111 -32.55 4.52 6.96
N LEU A 112 -32.39 3.46 6.17
CA LEU A 112 -33.46 2.94 5.30
C LEU A 112 -34.69 2.48 6.11
N GLN A 113 -34.49 1.80 7.23
CA GLN A 113 -35.60 1.37 8.09
C GLN A 113 -36.32 2.56 8.73
N ALA A 114 -35.58 3.59 9.14
CA ALA A 114 -36.17 4.83 9.65
C ALA A 114 -37.01 5.53 8.58
N LEU A 115 -36.48 5.68 7.36
CA LEU A 115 -37.20 6.27 6.23
C LEU A 115 -38.47 5.49 5.88
N LYS A 116 -38.38 4.14 5.87
CA LYS A 116 -39.53 3.26 5.65
C LYS A 116 -40.63 3.49 6.69
N LYS A 117 -40.27 3.71 7.96
CA LYS A 117 -41.23 4.03 9.03
C LYS A 117 -41.86 5.41 8.84
N GLN A 118 -41.07 6.42 8.46
CA GLN A 118 -41.57 7.79 8.18
C GLN A 118 -42.56 7.80 7.01
N MET A 119 -42.22 7.15 5.89
CA MET A 119 -43.12 7.05 4.74
C MET A 119 -44.44 6.36 5.08
N LYS A 120 -44.41 5.31 5.91
CA LYS A 120 -45.65 4.64 6.39
C LYS A 120 -46.53 5.53 7.26
N LYS A 121 -45.96 6.55 7.91
CA LYS A 121 -46.69 7.52 8.73
C LYS A 121 -47.20 8.72 7.91
N GLY A 122 -46.89 8.80 6.62
CA GLY A 122 -47.28 9.92 5.76
C GLY A 122 -46.44 11.18 5.97
N GLU A 123 -45.30 11.08 6.65
CA GLU A 123 -44.36 12.19 6.84
C GLU A 123 -43.45 12.37 5.61
N GLY A 124 -43.09 13.62 5.29
CA GLY A 124 -42.13 13.92 4.23
C GLY A 124 -40.75 13.37 4.58
N ALA A 125 -40.21 12.52 3.70
CA ALA A 125 -38.98 11.76 3.96
C ALA A 125 -37.80 12.35 3.17
N SER A 126 -36.71 12.72 3.85
CA SER A 126 -35.48 13.23 3.20
C SER A 126 -34.60 12.06 2.74
N VAL A 127 -34.27 12.01 1.44
CA VAL A 127 -33.54 10.89 0.81
C VAL A 127 -32.05 11.19 0.63
N ASP A 128 -31.62 12.45 0.79
CA ASP A 128 -30.25 12.88 0.50
C ASP A 128 -29.19 12.19 1.38
N GLU A 129 -29.47 11.98 2.67
CA GLU A 129 -28.56 11.25 3.57
C GLU A 129 -28.41 9.78 3.15
N ILE A 130 -29.49 9.16 2.69
CA ILE A 130 -29.50 7.77 2.25
C ILE A 130 -28.77 7.62 0.92
N LYS A 131 -28.96 8.59 0.01
CA LYS A 131 -28.19 8.66 -1.23
C LYS A 131 -26.70 8.79 -0.96
N LYS A 132 -26.28 9.69 -0.06
CA LYS A 132 -24.87 9.83 0.35
C LYS A 132 -24.32 8.55 0.98
N LEU A 133 -25.08 7.90 1.86
CA LEU A 133 -24.68 6.63 2.47
C LEU A 133 -24.57 5.49 1.45
N TRP A 134 -25.47 5.45 0.46
CA TRP A 134 -25.40 4.52 -0.66
C TRP A 134 -24.19 4.78 -1.56
N GLU A 135 -23.90 6.04 -1.87
CA GLU A 135 -22.71 6.43 -2.65
C GLU A 135 -21.41 6.06 -1.91
N MET A 136 -21.34 6.32 -0.60
CA MET A 136 -20.22 5.90 0.23
C MET A 136 -20.09 4.36 0.26
N PHE A 137 -21.19 3.64 0.43
CA PHE A 137 -21.19 2.17 0.43
C PHE A 137 -20.67 1.58 -0.89
N ARG A 138 -21.14 2.09 -2.04
CA ARG A 138 -20.68 1.65 -3.37
C ARG A 138 -19.22 1.96 -3.61
N THR A 139 -18.76 3.16 -3.24
CA THR A 139 -17.35 3.56 -3.36
C THR A 139 -16.45 2.64 -2.54
N GLU A 140 -16.84 2.31 -1.32
CA GLU A 140 -16.07 1.43 -0.43
C GLU A 140 -16.10 -0.04 -0.90
N MET A 141 -17.16 -0.46 -1.59
CA MET A 141 -17.22 -1.74 -2.31
C MET A 141 -16.34 -1.78 -3.57
N GLY A 142 -15.81 -0.63 -4.01
CA GLY A 142 -15.01 -0.50 -5.23
C GLY A 142 -15.85 -0.38 -6.50
N GLU A 143 -17.14 -0.09 -6.36
CA GLU A 143 -18.03 0.15 -7.49
C GLU A 143 -17.99 1.63 -7.89
N SER A 144 -17.94 1.90 -9.19
CA SER A 144 -17.93 3.28 -9.69
C SER A 144 -19.30 3.95 -9.49
N LEU A 145 -19.27 5.23 -9.10
CA LEU A 145 -20.46 6.06 -8.93
C LEU A 145 -20.95 6.70 -10.25
N GLY A 146 -20.25 6.48 -11.37
CA GLY A 146 -20.51 7.16 -12.64
C GLY A 146 -21.07 6.23 -13.72
N LYS A 147 -21.86 6.80 -14.65
CA LYS A 147 -22.21 6.19 -15.96
C LYS A 147 -21.01 6.05 -16.93
N HIS A 148 -19.79 6.12 -16.42
CA HIS A 148 -18.57 5.89 -17.19
C HIS A 148 -17.81 4.74 -16.55
N GLU A 149 -18.28 3.53 -16.84
CA GLU A 149 -17.36 2.41 -17.02
C GLU A 149 -16.53 2.70 -18.27
N LEU A 150 -15.51 3.53 -18.14
CA LEU A 150 -14.33 3.34 -18.97
C LEU A 150 -13.48 2.32 -18.25
N SER A 151 -13.88 1.06 -18.39
CA SER A 151 -12.98 -0.07 -18.19
C SER A 151 -11.91 0.05 -19.27
N ILE A 152 -10.86 0.83 -19.01
CA ILE A 152 -9.74 0.95 -19.93
C ILE A 152 -9.07 -0.42 -19.96
N ASN A 153 -9.35 -1.18 -21.01
CA ASN A 153 -8.64 -2.42 -21.29
C ASN A 153 -7.25 -2.03 -21.81
N GLU A 154 -6.23 -2.08 -20.95
CA GLU A 154 -4.85 -1.71 -21.31
C GLU A 154 -4.32 -2.53 -22.50
N ASP A 155 -4.80 -3.76 -22.67
CA ASP A 155 -4.43 -4.66 -23.77
C ASP A 155 -4.99 -4.20 -25.15
N GLU A 156 -5.98 -3.33 -25.18
CA GLU A 156 -6.58 -2.77 -26.39
C GLU A 156 -5.96 -1.42 -26.82
N GLN A 157 -5.07 -0.84 -26.00
CA GLN A 157 -4.37 0.38 -26.36
C GLN A 157 -3.30 0.11 -27.42
N LYS A 158 -3.67 0.25 -28.70
CA LYS A 158 -2.71 0.29 -29.80
C LYS A 158 -2.19 1.72 -29.98
N PRO A 159 -0.89 1.91 -30.22
CA PRO A 159 -0.39 3.22 -30.63
C PRO A 159 -1.13 3.69 -31.88
N PRO A 160 -1.46 4.99 -31.99
CA PRO A 160 -2.20 5.51 -33.13
C PRO A 160 -1.44 5.22 -34.43
N THR A 161 -2.17 4.84 -35.47
CA THR A 161 -1.61 4.69 -36.81
C THR A 161 -1.17 6.05 -37.38
N PRO A 162 -0.29 6.09 -38.38
CA PRO A 162 0.17 7.36 -38.97
C PRO A 162 -0.97 8.25 -39.48
N GLU A 163 -2.01 7.66 -40.05
CA GLU A 163 -3.21 8.38 -40.51
C GLU A 163 -4.01 8.97 -39.34
N GLU A 164 -4.11 8.25 -38.22
CA GLU A 164 -4.76 8.74 -36.99
C GLU A 164 -3.96 9.83 -36.30
N MET A 165 -2.63 9.81 -36.40
CA MET A 165 -1.77 10.89 -35.90
C MET A 165 -1.96 12.18 -36.70
N GLU A 166 -2.03 12.09 -38.03
CA GLU A 166 -2.30 13.25 -38.89
C GLU A 166 -3.68 13.82 -38.63
N LEU A 167 -4.71 12.97 -38.49
CA LEU A 167 -6.05 13.40 -38.13
C LEU A 167 -6.09 14.05 -36.73
N GLY A 168 -5.37 13.47 -35.76
CA GLY A 168 -5.22 14.02 -34.41
C GLY A 168 -4.61 15.41 -34.42
N ALA A 169 -3.52 15.61 -35.17
CA ALA A 169 -2.88 16.92 -35.31
C ALA A 169 -3.81 17.98 -35.94
N VAL A 170 -4.64 17.58 -36.91
CA VAL A 170 -5.65 18.48 -37.51
C VAL A 170 -6.74 18.85 -36.52
N ILE A 171 -7.17 17.91 -35.68
CA ILE A 171 -8.16 18.16 -34.63
C ILE A 171 -7.58 19.09 -33.56
N ASP A 172 -6.34 18.86 -33.13
CA ASP A 172 -5.68 19.68 -32.12
C ASP A 172 -5.50 21.13 -32.61
N ASP A 173 -5.07 21.32 -33.86
CA ASP A 173 -4.95 22.64 -34.49
C ASP A 173 -6.32 23.34 -34.64
N ALA A 174 -7.39 22.59 -34.95
CA ALA A 174 -8.74 23.13 -35.00
C ALA A 174 -9.26 23.56 -33.61
N ILE A 175 -8.94 22.78 -32.57
CA ILE A 175 -9.29 23.09 -31.18
C ILE A 175 -8.53 24.34 -30.71
N GLU A 176 -7.22 24.42 -30.98
CA GLU A 176 -6.38 25.58 -30.65
C GLU A 176 -6.93 26.86 -31.29
N LYS A 177 -7.22 26.81 -32.60
CA LYS A 177 -7.84 27.93 -33.34
C LYS A 177 -9.19 28.36 -32.79
N PHE A 178 -10.02 27.42 -32.32
CA PHE A 178 -11.32 27.74 -31.71
C PHE A 178 -11.15 28.49 -30.38
N TYR A 179 -10.25 28.03 -29.53
CA TYR A 179 -9.99 28.66 -28.23
C TYR A 179 -9.29 30.01 -28.37
N ASP A 180 -8.38 30.17 -29.33
CA ASP A 180 -7.72 31.45 -29.60
C ASP A 180 -8.70 32.50 -30.14
N ARG A 181 -9.62 32.11 -31.05
CA ARG A 181 -10.70 32.99 -31.50
C ARG A 181 -11.57 33.47 -30.33
N ASN A 182 -11.93 32.57 -29.42
CA ASN A 182 -12.73 32.91 -28.24
C ASN A 182 -11.97 33.79 -27.23
N LYS A 183 -10.63 33.74 -27.23
CA LYS A 183 -9.77 34.61 -26.42
C LYS A 183 -9.69 36.02 -26.98
N THR A 184 -9.67 36.16 -28.31
CA THR A 184 -9.70 37.48 -28.99
C THR A 184 -11.06 38.16 -28.95
N ALA A 185 -12.17 37.40 -28.91
CA ALA A 185 -13.53 37.96 -28.84
C ALA A 185 -13.94 38.49 -27.46
N LYS A 186 -13.12 38.29 -26.42
CA LYS A 186 -13.36 38.73 -25.03
C LYS A 186 -12.50 39.93 -24.59
N LYS A 187 -11.82 40.60 -25.52
CA LYS A 187 -11.08 41.85 -25.28
C LYS A 187 -11.80 43.06 -25.87
#